data_AF-A0A2V7M7T4-F1
#
_entry.id   AF-A0A2V7M7T4-F1
#
_cell.length_a   1.000
_cell.length_b   1.000
_cell.length_c   1.000
_cell.angle_alpha   90.00
_cell.angle_beta   90.00
_cell.angle_gamma   90.00
#
_symmetry.space_group_name_H-M   'P 1'
#
loop_
_entity.id
_entity.type
_entity.pdbx_description
1 polymer ?
#
loop_
_entity_poly.entity_id
_entity_poly.type
_entity_poly.pdbx_seq_one_letter_code
_entity_poly.pdbx_strand_id
1 'polypeptide(L)'
;MSRDLSAVPHMAGTPAQAATRDYVLDKMKSWGIDAWSKEYSVYIPQPDTVAAWILTGKRATRLDLAEPGKGPQIPPFNGYTGDGDATADVVYVNYGLIEDYKTLDSLGISVSGKIVIARYGRSFRGIKAREAQKRGAVGL
;
A
#
# COMPACT_ATOMS: atom_id res chain seq x y z
N MET A 1 -15.25 5.37 23.35
CA MET A 1 -14.33 4.31 22.89
C MET A 1 -13.94 4.50 21.43
N SER A 2 -14.86 4.52 20.46
CA SER A 2 -14.50 4.71 19.04
C SER A 2 -13.71 6.00 18.77
N ARG A 3 -14.15 7.14 19.34
CA ARG A 3 -13.44 8.43 19.23
C ARG A 3 -11.99 8.37 19.70
N ASP A 4 -11.74 7.74 20.86
CA ASP A 4 -10.39 7.66 21.43
C ASP A 4 -9.50 6.73 20.61
N LEU A 5 -10.06 5.61 20.15
CA LEU A 5 -9.37 4.64 19.29
C LEU A 5 -9.12 5.15 17.87
N SER A 6 -9.74 6.26 17.45
CA SER A 6 -9.58 6.86 16.11
C SER A 6 -9.00 8.28 16.16
N ALA A 7 -8.53 8.75 17.32
CA ALA A 7 -8.09 10.13 17.48
C ALA A 7 -6.74 10.43 16.80
N VAL A 8 -5.87 9.42 16.73
CA VAL A 8 -4.51 9.53 16.19
C VAL A 8 -4.23 8.32 15.30
N PRO A 9 -3.61 8.48 14.12
CA PRO A 9 -3.12 7.35 13.33
C PRO A 9 -2.15 6.48 14.12
N HIS A 10 -2.38 5.17 14.15
CA HIS A 10 -1.64 4.22 15.00
C HIS A 10 -1.18 2.99 14.24
N MET A 11 -0.33 3.19 13.23
CA MET A 11 0.24 2.08 12.46
C MET A 11 0.98 1.07 13.34
N ALA A 12 0.93 -0.21 12.96
CA ALA A 12 1.62 -1.27 13.67
C ALA A 12 3.11 -0.96 13.87
N GLY A 13 3.60 -1.17 15.09
CA GLY A 13 4.99 -0.91 15.46
C GLY A 13 5.31 0.54 15.83
N THR A 14 4.33 1.46 15.80
CA THR A 14 4.54 2.86 16.20
C THR A 14 4.24 3.10 17.69
N PRO A 15 4.82 4.15 18.31
CA PRO A 15 4.45 4.55 19.68
C PRO A 15 2.94 4.83 19.85
N ALA A 16 2.28 5.36 18.81
CA ALA A 16 0.84 5.61 18.83
C ALA A 16 0.02 4.29 18.92
N GLN A 17 0.50 3.22 18.30
CA GLN A 17 -0.11 1.90 18.43
C GLN A 17 0.10 1.28 19.81
N ALA A 18 1.26 1.51 20.44
CA ALA A 18 1.49 1.13 21.83
C ALA A 18 0.53 1.87 22.79
N ALA A 19 0.35 3.19 22.62
CA ALA A 19 -0.62 3.95 23.41
C ALA A 19 -2.07 3.44 23.22
N THR A 20 -2.43 3.05 22.00
CA THR A 20 -3.74 2.45 21.70
C THR A 20 -3.90 1.09 22.37
N ARG A 21 -2.87 0.23 22.36
CA ARG A 21 -2.83 -1.04 23.11
C ARG A 21 -3.09 -0.81 24.59
N ASP A 22 -2.36 0.12 25.20
CA ASP A 22 -2.44 0.38 26.64
C ASP A 22 -3.84 0.88 27.04
N TYR A 23 -4.41 1.81 26.25
CA TYR A 23 -5.79 2.25 26.44
C TYR A 23 -6.80 1.08 26.40
N VAL A 24 -6.67 0.16 25.45
CA VAL A 24 -7.58 -1.00 25.33
C VAL A 24 -7.42 -1.93 26.53
N LEU A 25 -6.19 -2.23 26.96
CA LEU A 25 -5.93 -3.06 28.14
C LEU A 25 -6.54 -2.45 29.40
N ASP A 26 -6.37 -1.15 29.61
CA ASP A 26 -6.91 -0.44 30.76
C ASP A 26 -8.45 -0.46 30.77
N LYS A 27 -9.08 -0.28 29.60
CA LYS A 27 -10.54 -0.36 29.48
C LYS A 27 -11.06 -1.77 29.77
N MET A 28 -10.44 -2.80 29.22
CA MET A 28 -10.83 -4.19 29.50
C MET A 28 -10.73 -4.51 31.00
N LYS A 29 -9.61 -4.15 31.64
CA LYS A 29 -9.41 -4.33 33.08
C LYS A 29 -10.46 -3.58 33.90
N SER A 30 -10.81 -2.35 33.50
CA SER A 30 -11.85 -1.55 34.18
C SER A 30 -13.24 -2.19 34.16
N TRP A 31 -13.48 -3.12 33.23
CA TRP A 31 -14.72 -3.89 33.12
C TRP A 31 -14.65 -5.25 33.80
N GLY A 32 -13.56 -5.54 34.54
CA GLY A 32 -13.36 -6.81 35.21
C GLY A 32 -12.90 -7.94 34.28
N ILE A 33 -12.42 -7.61 33.07
CA ILE A 33 -11.84 -8.60 32.15
C ILE A 33 -10.34 -8.73 32.46
N ASP A 34 -9.88 -9.96 32.67
CA ASP A 34 -8.45 -10.25 32.75
C ASP A 34 -7.81 -10.12 31.36
N ALA A 35 -7.08 -9.02 31.15
CA ALA A 35 -6.52 -8.64 29.86
C ALA A 35 -5.00 -8.47 29.95
N TRP A 36 -4.31 -9.03 28.97
CA TRP A 36 -2.84 -9.04 28.84
C TRP A 36 -2.41 -8.79 27.40
N SER A 37 -1.15 -8.41 27.22
CA SER A 37 -0.52 -8.28 25.90
C SER A 37 0.69 -9.19 25.80
N LYS A 38 0.99 -9.66 24.59
CA LYS A 38 2.21 -10.38 24.26
C LYS A 38 2.92 -9.72 23.11
N GLU A 39 4.24 -9.62 23.23
CA GLU A 39 5.10 -8.98 22.27
C GLU A 39 5.70 -10.00 21.30
N TYR A 40 5.85 -9.58 20.05
CA TYR A 40 6.51 -10.34 19.00
C TYR A 40 7.38 -9.39 18.18
N SER A 41 8.64 -9.79 17.95
CA SER A 41 9.53 -9.10 17.03
C SER A 41 9.27 -9.62 15.61
N VAL A 42 8.78 -8.74 14.74
CA VAL A 42 8.40 -9.07 13.36
C VAL A 42 8.90 -7.99 12.39
N TYR A 43 9.12 -8.37 11.14
CA TYR A 43 9.45 -7.42 10.08
C TYR A 43 8.18 -6.71 9.57
N ILE A 44 8.11 -5.40 9.80
CA ILE A 44 7.04 -4.52 9.33
C ILE A 44 7.69 -3.33 8.60
N PRO A 45 7.61 -3.26 7.26
CA PRO A 45 8.19 -2.15 6.51
C PRO A 45 7.39 -0.85 6.72
N GLN A 46 8.12 0.26 6.81
CA GLN A 46 7.57 1.63 6.90
C GLN A 46 8.11 2.44 5.71
N PRO A 47 7.31 3.35 5.13
CA PRO A 47 7.76 4.15 4.01
C PRO A 47 8.75 5.23 4.49
N ASP A 48 9.84 5.41 3.75
CA ASP A 48 10.72 6.58 3.90
C ASP A 48 10.35 7.65 2.87
N THR A 49 10.35 7.27 1.58
CA THR A 49 9.92 8.14 0.48
C THR A 49 8.86 7.45 -0.36
N VAL A 50 7.80 8.19 -0.70
CA VAL A 50 6.81 7.79 -1.72
C VAL A 50 6.55 8.96 -2.65
N ALA A 51 6.72 8.74 -3.95
CA ALA A 51 6.43 9.74 -4.94
C ALA A 51 6.18 9.10 -6.32
N ALA A 52 5.43 9.80 -7.16
CA ALA A 52 5.15 9.40 -8.53
C ALA A 52 5.11 10.62 -9.44
N TRP A 53 5.51 10.44 -10.69
CA TRP A 53 5.53 11.49 -11.71
C TRP A 53 4.91 11.01 -13.01
N ILE A 54 4.22 11.92 -13.70
CA ILE A 54 3.85 11.76 -15.11
C ILE A 54 4.91 12.47 -15.93
N LEU A 55 5.53 11.74 -16.85
CA LEU A 55 6.49 12.28 -17.80
C LEU A 55 5.80 12.46 -19.16
N THR A 56 5.86 13.67 -19.72
CA THR A 56 5.31 13.98 -21.05
C THR A 56 6.33 14.79 -21.84
N GLY A 57 7.07 14.12 -22.72
CA GLY A 57 8.22 14.72 -23.39
C GLY A 57 9.28 15.15 -22.37
N LYS A 58 9.65 16.44 -22.36
CA LYS A 58 10.61 17.01 -21.39
C LYS A 58 9.97 17.47 -20.07
N ARG A 59 8.65 17.34 -19.92
CA ARG A 59 7.91 17.79 -18.73
C ARG A 59 7.78 16.65 -17.74
N ALA A 60 8.15 16.89 -16.50
CA ALA A 60 7.87 16.02 -15.36
C ALA A 60 6.85 16.70 -14.44
N THR A 61 5.70 16.07 -14.24
CA THR A 61 4.65 16.54 -13.32
C THR A 61 4.56 15.58 -12.14
N ARG A 62 4.92 16.07 -10.94
CA ARG A 62 4.78 15.30 -9.71
C ARG A 62 3.31 15.14 -9.36
N LEU A 63 2.91 13.93 -8.99
CA LEU A 63 1.57 13.65 -8.48
C LEU A 63 1.48 14.04 -7.00
N ASP A 64 0.36 14.66 -6.62
CA ASP A 64 0.03 14.86 -5.22
C ASP A 64 -0.54 13.56 -4.66
N LEU A 65 0.11 13.03 -3.63
CA LEU A 65 -0.26 11.79 -2.96
C LEU A 65 -0.88 12.04 -1.58
N ALA A 66 -1.09 13.31 -1.21
CA ALA A 66 -1.77 13.66 0.02
C ALA A 66 -3.27 13.37 -0.11
N GLU A 67 -3.85 12.72 0.90
CA GLU A 67 -5.28 12.51 0.95
C GLU A 67 -5.98 13.77 1.47
N PRO A 68 -7.19 14.10 0.99
CA PRO A 68 -7.94 15.23 1.51
C PRO A 68 -8.28 15.01 2.98
N GLY A 69 -7.88 15.92 3.86
CA GLY A 69 -8.15 15.80 5.30
C GLY A 69 -7.32 16.75 6.16
N LYS A 70 -7.61 16.75 7.46
CA LYS A 70 -6.84 17.47 8.48
C LYS A 70 -6.16 16.47 9.41
N GLY A 71 -4.93 16.77 9.82
CA GLY A 71 -4.17 16.00 10.80
C GLY A 71 -3.00 15.22 10.19
N PRO A 72 -2.23 14.52 11.03
CA PRO A 72 -1.10 13.71 10.59
C PRO A 72 -1.56 12.63 9.61
N GLN A 73 -0.82 12.45 8.52
CA GLN A 73 -1.07 11.40 7.54
C GLN A 73 0.16 10.52 7.39
N ILE A 74 -0.08 9.25 7.11
CA ILE A 74 0.95 8.36 6.59
C ILE A 74 0.83 8.42 5.07
N PRO A 75 1.94 8.63 4.33
CA PRO A 75 1.92 8.56 2.87
C PRO A 75 1.30 7.23 2.40
N PRO A 76 0.48 7.23 1.34
CA PRO A 76 -0.08 5.99 0.82
C PRO A 76 1.04 5.11 0.25
N PHE A 77 1.12 3.86 0.69
CA PHE A 77 2.14 2.92 0.22
C PHE A 77 1.63 1.49 0.22
N ASN A 78 2.27 0.62 -0.56
CA ASN A 78 2.05 -0.81 -0.51
C ASN A 78 3.10 -1.47 0.41
N GLY A 79 2.67 -1.97 1.56
CA GLY A 79 3.56 -2.71 2.46
C GLY A 79 4.23 -3.89 1.76
N TYR A 80 5.50 -4.12 2.07
CA TYR A 80 6.37 -5.15 1.48
C TYR A 80 6.71 -4.94 -0.01
N THR A 81 6.50 -3.73 -0.54
CA THR A 81 7.04 -3.36 -1.86
C THR A 81 8.57 -3.42 -1.88
N GLY A 82 9.16 -3.66 -3.06
CA GLY A 82 10.58 -3.45 -3.28
C GLY A 82 10.96 -1.97 -3.17
N ASP A 83 12.20 -1.71 -2.76
CA ASP A 83 12.78 -0.37 -2.76
C ASP A 83 13.37 -0.05 -4.13
N GLY A 84 13.28 1.22 -4.55
CA GLY A 84 13.84 1.70 -5.81
C GLY A 84 12.99 2.73 -6.56
N ASP A 85 13.52 3.14 -7.71
CA ASP A 85 12.88 4.05 -8.66
C ASP A 85 12.80 3.38 -10.04
N ALA A 86 11.68 3.57 -10.72
CA ALA A 86 11.42 2.99 -12.04
C ALA A 86 10.77 4.04 -12.94
N THR A 87 11.34 4.23 -14.12
CA THR A 87 10.77 5.07 -15.18
C THR A 87 10.59 4.22 -16.43
N ALA A 88 9.35 4.06 -16.88
CA ALA A 88 9.02 3.33 -18.10
C ALA A 88 7.68 3.79 -18.68
N ASP A 89 7.36 3.36 -19.91
CA ASP A 89 6.00 3.55 -20.42
C ASP A 89 4.99 2.76 -19.59
N VAL A 90 3.74 3.24 -19.62
CA VAL A 90 2.67 2.73 -18.79
C VAL A 90 1.69 1.87 -19.61
N VAL A 91 1.27 0.73 -19.05
CA VAL A 91 0.21 -0.12 -19.60
C VAL A 91 -0.92 -0.28 -18.58
N TYR A 92 -2.15 0.01 -18.99
CA TYR A 92 -3.32 -0.25 -18.16
C TYR A 92 -3.75 -1.73 -18.25
N VAL A 93 -3.83 -2.42 -17.11
CA VAL A 93 -4.09 -3.87 -17.03
C VAL A 93 -5.42 -4.21 -16.37
N ASN A 94 -6.41 -3.31 -16.40
CA ASN A 94 -7.70 -3.48 -15.74
C ASN A 94 -7.58 -3.79 -14.23
N TYR A 95 -7.87 -5.02 -13.77
CA TYR A 95 -7.68 -5.42 -12.38
C TYR A 95 -6.32 -6.11 -12.16
N GLY A 96 -5.47 -6.28 -13.17
CA GLY A 96 -4.17 -6.95 -13.05
C GLY A 96 -4.31 -8.43 -12.71
N LEU A 97 -5.39 -9.08 -13.19
CA LEU A 97 -5.62 -10.51 -13.01
C LEU A 97 -5.11 -11.30 -14.20
N ILE A 98 -5.02 -12.63 -14.04
CA ILE A 98 -4.54 -13.55 -15.06
C ILE A 98 -5.31 -13.35 -16.38
N GLU A 99 -6.63 -13.15 -16.29
CA GLU A 99 -7.54 -12.94 -17.40
C GLU A 99 -7.29 -11.61 -18.10
N ASP A 100 -6.99 -10.54 -17.35
CA ASP A 100 -6.68 -9.23 -17.91
C ASP A 100 -5.40 -9.28 -18.75
N TYR A 101 -4.38 -10.00 -18.26
CA TYR A 101 -3.16 -10.21 -19.03
C TYR A 101 -3.40 -11.09 -20.25
N LYS A 102 -4.23 -12.15 -20.18
CA LYS A 102 -4.62 -12.94 -21.35
C LYS A 102 -5.28 -12.05 -22.42
N THR A 103 -6.10 -11.09 -22.00
CA THR A 103 -6.68 -10.12 -22.93
C THR A 103 -5.59 -9.26 -23.58
N LEU A 104 -4.62 -8.73 -22.83
CA LEU A 104 -3.51 -7.98 -23.42
C LEU A 104 -2.67 -8.83 -24.38
N ASP A 105 -2.38 -10.08 -24.02
CA ASP A 105 -1.66 -11.02 -24.88
C ASP A 105 -2.42 -11.23 -26.21
N SER A 106 -3.76 -11.38 -26.16
CA SER A 106 -4.60 -11.51 -27.36
C SER A 106 -4.61 -10.26 -28.25
N LEU A 107 -4.28 -9.10 -27.68
CA LEU A 107 -4.14 -7.82 -28.38
C LEU A 107 -2.69 -7.55 -28.84
N GLY A 108 -1.75 -8.46 -28.55
CA GLY A 108 -0.33 -8.28 -28.85
C GLY A 108 0.35 -7.21 -27.98
N ILE A 109 -0.21 -6.89 -26.81
CA ILE A 109 0.32 -5.87 -25.88
C ILE A 109 1.20 -6.55 -24.83
N SER A 110 2.49 -6.23 -24.82
CA SER A 110 3.44 -6.71 -23.82
C SER A 110 3.62 -5.71 -22.68
N VAL A 111 3.69 -6.23 -21.44
CA VAL A 111 4.01 -5.46 -20.22
C VAL A 111 5.46 -5.58 -19.78
N SER A 112 6.27 -6.37 -20.48
CA SER A 112 7.69 -6.54 -20.15
C SER A 112 8.44 -5.23 -20.29
N GLY A 113 9.18 -4.83 -19.25
CA GLY A 113 9.89 -3.55 -19.20
C GLY A 113 8.98 -2.33 -19.01
N LYS A 114 7.70 -2.52 -18.65
CA LYS A 114 6.70 -1.44 -18.48
C LYS A 114 6.28 -1.29 -17.02
N ILE A 115 5.77 -0.11 -16.68
CA ILE A 115 5.02 0.10 -15.44
C ILE A 115 3.56 -0.24 -15.75
N VAL A 116 2.95 -1.14 -15.00
CA VAL A 116 1.52 -1.46 -15.19
C VAL A 116 0.67 -0.63 -14.23
N ILE A 117 -0.54 -0.24 -14.62
CA ILE A 117 -1.53 0.37 -13.72
C ILE A 117 -2.74 -0.56 -13.62
N ALA A 118 -3.11 -0.93 -12.39
CA ALA A 118 -4.26 -1.76 -12.09
C ALA A 118 -5.21 -1.10 -11.08
N ARG A 119 -6.50 -1.39 -11.21
CA ARG A 119 -7.52 -1.00 -10.24
C ARG A 119 -7.63 -2.02 -9.11
N TYR A 120 -7.89 -1.53 -7.91
CA TYR A 120 -8.21 -2.37 -6.75
C TYR A 120 -9.49 -3.18 -6.94
N GLY A 121 -9.57 -4.33 -6.23
CA GLY A 121 -10.74 -5.22 -6.22
C GLY A 121 -10.52 -6.55 -6.95
N ARG A 122 -11.57 -7.40 -6.93
CA ARG A 122 -11.65 -8.73 -7.58
C ARG A 122 -10.68 -9.81 -7.09
N SER A 123 -9.54 -9.46 -6.50
CA SER A 123 -8.60 -10.37 -5.85
C SER A 123 -7.83 -9.66 -4.73
N PHE A 124 -7.05 -10.43 -3.97
CA PHE A 124 -6.02 -9.86 -3.10
C PHE A 124 -5.00 -9.05 -3.92
N ARG A 125 -4.58 -7.88 -3.41
CA ARG A 125 -3.68 -6.94 -4.11
C ARG A 125 -2.32 -7.54 -4.47
N GLY A 126 -1.78 -8.41 -3.62
CA GLY A 126 -0.49 -9.07 -3.87
C GLY A 126 -0.50 -9.99 -5.10
N ILE A 127 -1.69 -10.48 -5.51
CA ILE A 127 -1.82 -11.25 -6.75
C ILE A 127 -1.50 -10.37 -7.97
N LYS A 128 -1.93 -9.11 -7.96
CA LYS A 128 -1.68 -8.15 -9.04
C LYS A 128 -0.17 -7.94 -9.22
N ALA A 129 0.54 -7.68 -8.11
CA ALA A 129 1.99 -7.50 -8.11
C ALA A 129 2.73 -8.73 -8.62
N ARG A 130 2.32 -9.92 -8.15
CA ARG A 130 2.88 -11.19 -8.62
C ARG A 130 2.69 -11.41 -10.12
N GLU A 131 1.50 -11.14 -10.65
CA GLU A 131 1.20 -11.36 -12.07
C GLU A 131 1.92 -10.36 -12.98
N ALA A 132 2.06 -9.11 -12.53
CA ALA A 132 2.87 -8.09 -13.20
C ALA A 132 4.35 -8.51 -13.28
N GLN A 133 4.93 -8.88 -12.13
CA GLN A 133 6.33 -9.30 -12.04
C GLN A 133 6.62 -10.54 -12.90
N LYS A 134 5.74 -11.55 -12.88
CA LYS A 134 5.88 -12.76 -13.72
C LYS A 134 5.99 -12.45 -15.21
N ARG A 135 5.44 -11.33 -15.66
CA ARG A 135 5.43 -10.89 -17.06
C ARG A 135 6.50 -9.84 -17.37
N GLY A 136 7.42 -9.60 -16.43
CA GLY A 136 8.54 -8.70 -16.60
C GLY A 136 8.19 -7.22 -16.46
N ALA A 137 7.04 -6.86 -15.89
CA ALA A 137 6.77 -5.48 -15.53
C ALA A 137 7.80 -4.99 -14.50
N VAL A 138 8.21 -3.73 -14.62
CA VAL A 138 9.20 -3.10 -13.72
C VAL A 138 8.55 -2.32 -12.57
N GLY A 139 7.23 -2.16 -12.60
CA GLY A 139 6.42 -1.54 -11.56
C GLY A 139 4.93 -1.84 -11.73
N LEU A 140 4.15 -1.67 -10.66
CA LEU A 140 2.68 -1.79 -10.60
C LEU A 140 2.06 -0.66 -9.78
#